data_AF-A0A0L6W4C9-F1
#
_entry.id   AF-A0A0L6W4C9-F1
#
_cell.length_a   1.000
_cell.length_b   1.000
_cell.length_c   1.000
_cell.angle_alpha   90.00
_cell.angle_beta   90.00
_cell.angle_gamma   90.00
#
_symmetry.space_group_name_H-M   'P 1'
#
loop_
_entity.id
_entity.type
_entity.pdbx_description
1 polymer ?
#
loop_
_entity_poly.entity_id
_entity_poly.type
_entity_poly.pdbx_seq_one_letter_code
_entity_poly.pdbx_strand_id
1 'polypeptide(L)'
;MEATTSDPPSILDWTPYQVSESTHRWIAIRAVEKLKKDGLTKWYNTAQKYSYWLYKGVDDADKGQGAYTGHFYSPKTKKNYVGGTDTALKRMKNFFEKAVGLFNKNKHYAFYNLGFSLHYLQDLGNPAHASNNIAPITAHSEFEEDADWYKNNFEKELSIAKTKIYYGLKNLEDFGHSVAVQSSRYAYVLDDRTDVAQHSLNPEWWHKVIRITLKQSQVDSAKLLAYFFAKQKIAPK
;
A
#
# COMPACT_ATOMS: atom_id res chain seq x y z
N MET A 1 -27.66 27.22 4.45
CA MET A 1 -27.51 26.36 3.25
C MET A 1 -27.21 24.97 3.75
N GLU A 2 -28.20 24.09 3.70
CA GLU A 2 -28.07 22.68 4.11
C GLU A 2 -27.25 21.93 3.06
N ALA A 3 -26.17 21.27 3.50
CA ALA A 3 -25.46 20.32 2.66
C ALA A 3 -26.33 19.08 2.52
N THR A 4 -26.94 18.90 1.34
CA THR A 4 -27.71 17.72 1.01
C THR A 4 -26.78 16.50 1.03
N THR A 5 -27.11 15.54 1.90
CA THR A 5 -26.48 14.22 1.93
C THR A 5 -27.04 13.41 0.77
N SER A 6 -26.51 13.60 -0.44
CA SER A 6 -26.72 12.64 -1.52
C SER A 6 -25.92 11.37 -1.21
N ASP A 7 -26.55 10.21 -1.36
CA ASP A 7 -25.85 8.93 -1.30
C ASP A 7 -24.66 8.93 -2.26
N PRO A 8 -23.51 8.34 -1.87
CA PRO A 8 -22.37 8.24 -2.77
C PRO A 8 -22.76 7.44 -4.02
N PRO A 9 -22.22 7.78 -5.21
CA PRO A 9 -22.53 7.07 -6.44
C PRO A 9 -22.30 5.57 -6.30
N SER A 10 -23.13 4.77 -6.97
CA SER A 10 -22.94 3.33 -7.06
C SER A 10 -21.59 3.00 -7.71
N ILE A 11 -21.03 1.81 -7.40
CA ILE A 11 -19.76 1.31 -7.98
C ILE A 11 -19.75 1.32 -9.52
N LEU A 12 -20.92 1.39 -10.16
CA LEU A 12 -21.07 1.37 -11.63
C LEU A 12 -21.03 2.76 -12.28
N ASP A 13 -21.18 3.84 -11.51
CA ASP A 13 -21.32 5.21 -12.05
C ASP A 13 -20.03 6.04 -11.99
N TRP A 14 -18.91 5.41 -11.64
CA TRP A 14 -17.60 6.06 -11.71
C TRP A 14 -16.97 5.80 -13.07
N THR A 15 -16.75 6.87 -13.85
CA THR A 15 -15.73 6.85 -14.89
C THR A 15 -14.41 6.45 -14.21
N PRO A 16 -13.77 5.36 -14.65
CA PRO A 16 -12.63 4.81 -13.92
C PRO A 16 -11.50 5.84 -13.95
N TYR A 17 -11.14 6.40 -12.80
CA TYR A 17 -9.73 6.74 -12.60
C TYR A 17 -9.02 5.38 -12.66
N GLN A 18 -8.38 5.15 -13.80
CA GLN A 18 -8.22 3.82 -14.37
C GLN A 18 -7.49 2.90 -13.40
N VAL A 19 -8.07 1.73 -13.09
CA VAL A 19 -7.40 0.67 -12.31
C VAL A 19 -6.09 0.24 -13.00
N SER A 20 -5.89 0.58 -14.29
CA SER A 20 -4.66 0.37 -15.04
C SER A 20 -3.50 1.31 -14.68
N GLU A 21 -3.71 2.46 -14.02
CA GLU A 21 -2.68 3.51 -13.88
C GLU A 21 -2.10 3.68 -12.46
N SER A 22 -2.46 2.82 -11.49
CA SER A 22 -1.87 2.89 -10.14
C SER A 22 -1.65 1.51 -9.53
N THR A 23 -0.38 1.15 -9.38
CA THR A 23 0.04 -0.05 -8.65
C THR A 23 -0.44 -0.02 -7.19
N HIS A 24 -0.40 1.14 -6.52
CA HIS A 24 -0.91 1.30 -5.15
C HIS A 24 -2.40 0.97 -5.03
N ARG A 25 -3.22 1.53 -5.93
CA ARG A 25 -4.66 1.24 -5.98
C ARG A 25 -4.91 -0.23 -6.26
N TRP A 26 -4.18 -0.81 -7.21
CA TRP A 26 -4.30 -2.23 -7.51
C TRP A 26 -4.01 -3.09 -6.27
N ILE A 27 -2.94 -2.82 -5.53
CA ILE A 27 -2.63 -3.51 -4.26
C ILE A 27 -3.78 -3.35 -3.25
N ALA A 28 -4.34 -2.14 -3.10
CA ALA A 28 -5.44 -1.88 -2.18
C ALA A 28 -6.73 -2.64 -2.56
N ILE A 29 -7.08 -2.71 -3.85
CA ILE A 29 -8.22 -3.51 -4.34
C ILE A 29 -8.02 -4.98 -4.00
N ARG A 30 -6.83 -5.54 -4.28
CA ARG A 30 -6.50 -6.94 -3.96
C ARG A 30 -6.54 -7.23 -2.46
N ALA A 31 -6.14 -6.26 -1.63
CA ALA A 31 -6.24 -6.37 -0.18
C ALA A 31 -7.70 -6.45 0.29
N VAL A 32 -8.61 -5.65 -0.30
CA VAL A 32 -10.06 -5.72 -0.01
C VAL A 32 -10.65 -7.04 -0.52
N GLU A 33 -10.32 -7.48 -1.72
CA GLU A 33 -10.74 -8.79 -2.27
C GLU A 33 -10.29 -9.95 -1.38
N LYS A 34 -9.09 -9.85 -0.81
CA LYS A 34 -8.58 -10.86 0.12
C LYS A 34 -9.45 -10.98 1.37
N LEU A 35 -10.00 -9.89 1.91
CA LEU A 35 -10.95 -9.97 3.03
C LEU A 35 -12.16 -10.86 2.68
N LYS A 36 -12.69 -10.73 1.46
CA LYS A 36 -13.80 -11.58 0.96
C LYS A 36 -13.37 -13.03 0.84
N LYS A 37 -12.22 -13.31 0.21
CA LYS A 37 -11.67 -14.66 0.04
C LYS A 37 -11.42 -15.36 1.37
N ASP A 38 -11.03 -14.59 2.39
CA ASP A 38 -10.78 -15.06 3.75
C ASP A 38 -12.06 -15.17 4.60
N GLY A 39 -13.26 -14.94 4.02
CA GLY A 39 -14.55 -15.07 4.69
C GLY A 39 -14.88 -13.96 5.69
N LEU A 40 -14.19 -12.82 5.60
CA LEU A 40 -14.37 -11.63 6.45
C LEU A 40 -15.42 -10.69 5.83
N THR A 41 -16.61 -11.24 5.56
CA THR A 41 -17.63 -10.62 4.70
C THR A 41 -18.10 -9.26 5.21
N LYS A 42 -18.24 -9.05 6.52
CA LYS A 42 -18.64 -7.73 7.06
C LYS A 42 -17.57 -6.67 6.83
N TRP A 43 -16.30 -7.02 7.02
CA TRP A 43 -15.18 -6.11 6.76
C TRP A 43 -15.07 -5.79 5.28
N TYR A 44 -15.17 -6.80 4.41
CA TYR A 44 -15.25 -6.61 2.96
C TYR A 44 -16.40 -5.67 2.56
N ASN A 45 -17.62 -5.94 3.00
CA ASN A 45 -18.79 -5.12 2.67
C ASN A 45 -18.62 -3.67 3.16
N THR A 46 -18.04 -3.48 4.35
CA THR A 46 -17.77 -2.14 4.88
C THR A 46 -16.71 -1.42 4.06
N ALA A 47 -15.61 -2.09 3.69
CA ALA A 47 -14.58 -1.53 2.83
C ALA A 47 -15.14 -1.16 1.45
N GLN A 48 -15.95 -2.03 0.84
CA GLN A 48 -16.60 -1.79 -0.45
C GLN A 48 -17.52 -0.57 -0.40
N LYS A 49 -18.30 -0.40 0.68
CA LYS A 49 -19.21 0.75 0.86
C LYS A 49 -18.47 2.09 0.83
N TYR A 50 -17.22 2.14 1.26
CA TYR A 50 -16.40 3.36 1.31
C TYR A 50 -15.19 3.32 0.37
N SER A 51 -15.23 2.42 -0.63
CA SER A 51 -14.11 2.13 -1.52
C SER A 51 -13.64 3.34 -2.31
N TYR A 52 -14.57 4.21 -2.76
CA TYR A 52 -14.22 5.47 -3.40
C TYR A 52 -13.24 6.29 -2.57
N TRP A 53 -13.56 6.55 -1.30
CA TRP A 53 -12.71 7.35 -0.42
C TRP A 53 -11.41 6.64 -0.08
N LEU A 54 -11.47 5.32 0.12
CA LEU A 54 -10.28 4.50 0.34
C LEU A 54 -9.28 4.65 -0.82
N TYR A 55 -9.73 4.40 -2.05
CA TYR A 55 -8.87 4.43 -3.24
C TYR A 55 -8.49 5.85 -3.66
N LYS A 56 -9.33 6.85 -3.37
CA LYS A 56 -8.95 8.25 -3.52
C LYS A 56 -7.79 8.61 -2.60
N GLY A 57 -7.82 8.17 -1.34
CA GLY A 57 -6.74 8.41 -0.38
C GLY A 57 -5.45 7.70 -0.74
N VAL A 58 -5.54 6.51 -1.34
CA VAL A 58 -4.38 5.79 -1.87
C VAL A 58 -3.69 6.58 -2.99
N ASP A 59 -4.45 7.06 -3.97
CA ASP A 59 -3.90 7.79 -5.12
C ASP A 59 -3.44 9.21 -4.78
N ASP A 60 -4.14 9.91 -3.88
CA ASP A 60 -3.84 11.30 -3.56
C ASP A 60 -2.54 11.47 -2.77
N ALA A 61 -1.99 10.39 -2.22
CA ALA A 61 -0.74 10.41 -1.49
C ALA A 61 0.46 10.87 -2.34
N ASP A 62 0.44 10.58 -3.65
CA ASP A 62 1.48 11.00 -4.62
C ASP A 62 1.22 12.38 -5.25
N LYS A 63 0.05 12.98 -5.02
CA LYS A 63 -0.31 14.28 -5.62
C LYS A 63 0.33 15.48 -4.90
N GLY A 64 1.10 15.22 -3.84
CA GLY A 64 1.83 16.25 -3.12
C GLY A 64 2.95 16.86 -3.95
N GLN A 65 3.10 18.18 -3.91
CA GLN A 65 4.25 18.88 -4.48
C GLN A 65 5.48 18.69 -3.59
N GLY A 66 6.63 18.33 -4.16
CA GLY A 66 7.91 18.29 -3.45
C GLY A 66 8.76 17.06 -3.79
N ALA A 67 9.84 16.88 -3.04
CA ALA A 67 10.84 15.85 -3.32
C ALA A 67 10.46 14.44 -2.80
N TYR A 68 9.18 14.19 -2.52
CA TYR A 68 8.65 12.89 -2.05
C TYR A 68 9.35 12.28 -0.81
N THR A 69 10.08 13.06 -0.02
CA THR A 69 10.87 12.56 1.13
C THR A 69 10.05 11.75 2.14
N GLY A 70 8.76 12.07 2.27
CA GLY A 70 7.83 11.35 3.14
C GLY A 70 7.43 9.95 2.67
N HIS A 71 7.80 9.53 1.47
CA HIS A 71 7.56 8.18 0.93
C HIS A 71 8.70 7.21 1.27
N PHE A 72 9.82 7.74 1.77
CA PHE A 72 11.01 6.94 2.05
C PHE A 72 11.15 6.63 3.54
N TYR A 73 11.70 5.46 3.82
CA TYR A 73 12.08 5.04 5.15
C TYR A 73 13.13 3.93 5.08
N SER A 74 14.36 4.21 5.50
CA SER A 74 15.35 3.15 5.71
C SER A 74 15.18 2.52 7.09
N PRO A 75 14.97 1.19 7.21
CA PRO A 75 14.94 0.53 8.52
C PRO A 75 16.31 0.54 9.21
N LYS A 76 17.41 0.69 8.45
CA LYS A 76 18.78 0.79 8.98
C LYS A 76 19.00 2.12 9.71
N THR A 77 18.63 3.23 9.09
CA THR A 77 18.89 4.59 9.64
C THR A 77 17.68 5.18 10.36
N LYS A 78 16.51 4.58 10.17
CA LYS A 78 15.18 5.08 10.63
C LYS A 78 14.82 6.46 10.07
N LYS A 79 15.41 6.84 8.93
CA LYS A 79 15.29 8.15 8.28
C LYS A 79 14.97 8.01 6.80
N ASN A 80 14.44 9.08 6.20
CA ASN A 80 14.29 9.19 4.75
C ASN A 80 15.64 9.51 4.06
N TYR A 81 15.64 9.63 2.73
CA TYR A 81 16.87 9.78 1.95
C TYR A 81 17.61 11.11 2.18
N VAL A 82 16.94 12.14 2.72
CA VAL A 82 17.59 13.41 3.14
C VAL A 82 18.02 13.40 4.62
N GLY A 83 17.91 12.25 5.31
CA GLY A 83 18.26 12.13 6.72
C GLY A 83 17.20 12.66 7.70
N GLY A 84 16.01 12.98 7.21
CA GLY A 84 14.87 13.49 7.98
C GLY A 84 14.03 12.40 8.63
N THR A 85 13.21 12.80 9.62
CA THR A 85 12.32 11.93 10.41
C THR A 85 10.85 11.96 9.96
N ASP A 86 10.51 12.77 8.96
CA ASP A 86 9.22 12.65 8.27
C ASP A 86 9.35 11.56 7.20
N THR A 87 8.92 10.35 7.56
CA THR A 87 9.16 9.12 6.80
C THR A 87 7.85 8.42 6.47
N ALA A 88 7.89 7.47 5.52
CA ALA A 88 6.71 6.66 5.19
C ALA A 88 6.16 5.94 6.42
N LEU A 89 7.02 5.41 7.30
CA LEU A 89 6.61 4.76 8.53
C LEU A 89 5.83 5.71 9.45
N LYS A 90 6.32 6.94 9.62
CA LYS A 90 5.65 7.95 10.45
C LYS A 90 4.32 8.36 9.83
N ARG A 91 4.27 8.59 8.52
CA ARG A 91 3.04 8.99 7.81
C ARG A 91 2.00 7.89 7.82
N MET A 92 2.38 6.65 7.54
CA MET A 92 1.53 5.46 7.65
C MET A 92 0.83 5.43 9.02
N LYS A 93 1.60 5.55 10.12
CA LYS A 93 1.02 5.55 11.48
C LYS A 93 0.05 6.70 11.71
N ASN A 94 0.46 7.93 11.38
CA ASN A 94 -0.35 9.12 11.62
C ASN A 94 -1.70 9.06 10.88
N PHE A 95 -1.68 8.64 9.61
CA PHE A 95 -2.88 8.49 8.80
C PHE A 95 -3.78 7.35 9.30
N PHE A 96 -3.19 6.23 9.74
CA PHE A 96 -3.94 5.14 10.36
C PHE A 96 -4.66 5.59 11.63
N GLU A 97 -3.96 6.26 12.55
CA GLU A 97 -4.52 6.74 13.81
C GLU A 97 -5.64 7.76 13.56
N LYS A 98 -5.44 8.65 12.59
CA LYS A 98 -6.47 9.59 12.15
C LYS A 98 -7.69 8.87 11.57
N ALA A 99 -7.50 7.84 10.75
CA ALA A 99 -8.59 7.01 10.24
C ALA A 99 -9.38 6.36 11.38
N VAL A 100 -8.69 5.80 12.37
CA VAL A 100 -9.31 5.19 13.55
C VAL A 100 -10.14 6.23 14.33
N GLY A 101 -9.59 7.41 14.59
CA GLY A 101 -10.28 8.48 15.32
C GLY A 101 -11.48 9.08 14.59
N LEU A 102 -11.49 9.01 13.25
CA LEU A 102 -12.58 9.52 12.41
C LEU A 102 -13.69 8.51 12.17
N PHE A 103 -13.49 7.20 12.37
CA PHE A 103 -14.43 6.18 11.91
C PHE A 103 -15.88 6.38 12.38
N ASN A 104 -16.08 6.75 13.65
CA ASN A 104 -17.43 7.00 14.19
C ASN A 104 -17.95 8.41 13.93
N LYS A 105 -17.10 9.34 13.48
CA LYS A 105 -17.44 10.75 13.25
C LYS A 105 -17.75 11.02 11.78
N ASN A 106 -16.91 10.47 10.89
CA ASN A 106 -17.02 10.64 9.45
C ASN A 106 -16.34 9.46 8.75
N LYS A 107 -17.13 8.46 8.33
CA LYS A 107 -16.60 7.25 7.69
C LYS A 107 -15.92 7.55 6.34
N HIS A 108 -16.42 8.51 5.57
CA HIS A 108 -15.79 8.91 4.31
C HIS A 108 -14.34 9.37 4.52
N TYR A 109 -14.13 10.32 5.44
CA TYR A 109 -12.77 10.77 5.77
C TYR A 109 -11.94 9.73 6.53
N ALA A 110 -12.57 8.85 7.30
CA ALA A 110 -11.87 7.73 7.92
C ALA A 110 -11.24 6.83 6.85
N PHE A 111 -12.02 6.42 5.84
CA PHE A 111 -11.52 5.61 4.74
C PHE A 111 -10.53 6.36 3.85
N TYR A 112 -10.72 7.67 3.64
CA TYR A 112 -9.73 8.51 2.96
C TYR A 112 -8.36 8.48 3.64
N ASN A 113 -8.31 8.71 4.96
CA ASN A 113 -7.05 8.63 5.71
C ASN A 113 -6.51 7.19 5.80
N LEU A 114 -7.38 6.17 5.83
CA LEU A 114 -6.95 4.78 5.71
C LEU A 114 -6.28 4.50 4.36
N GLY A 115 -6.74 5.16 3.29
CA GLY A 115 -6.12 5.11 1.97
C GLY A 115 -4.68 5.63 1.97
N PHE A 116 -4.43 6.81 2.55
CA PHE A 116 -3.06 7.32 2.74
C PHE A 116 -2.20 6.35 3.56
N SER A 117 -2.76 5.77 4.61
CA SER A 117 -2.02 4.80 5.42
C SER A 117 -1.65 3.55 4.63
N LEU A 118 -2.53 3.06 3.74
CA LEU A 118 -2.22 1.92 2.87
C LEU A 118 -1.14 2.28 1.86
N HIS A 119 -1.21 3.46 1.25
CA HIS A 119 -0.20 3.95 0.32
C HIS A 119 1.19 3.93 0.97
N TYR A 120 1.37 4.58 2.13
CA TYR A 120 2.67 4.60 2.79
C TYR A 120 3.12 3.23 3.30
N LEU A 121 2.20 2.31 3.63
CA LEU A 121 2.57 0.92 3.92
C LEU A 121 3.12 0.20 2.67
N GLN A 122 2.54 0.49 1.50
CA GLN A 122 2.98 -0.07 0.23
C GLN A 122 4.34 0.49 -0.19
N ASP A 123 4.63 1.77 0.08
CA ASP A 123 5.98 2.34 -0.07
C ASP A 123 7.00 1.60 0.79
N LEU A 124 6.68 1.31 2.06
CA LEU A 124 7.55 0.48 2.92
C LEU A 124 7.78 -0.92 2.32
N GLY A 125 6.84 -1.41 1.51
CA GLY A 125 6.94 -2.69 0.79
C GLY A 125 7.74 -2.61 -0.51
N ASN A 126 8.11 -1.42 -0.98
CA ASN A 126 8.93 -1.21 -2.18
C ASN A 126 10.44 -1.13 -1.81
N PRO A 127 11.32 -1.93 -2.43
CA PRO A 127 12.73 -1.98 -2.06
C PRO A 127 13.46 -0.63 -2.19
N ALA A 128 13.02 0.22 -3.13
CA ALA A 128 13.64 1.51 -3.38
C ALA A 128 13.36 2.49 -2.23
N HIS A 129 12.09 2.61 -1.87
CA HIS A 129 11.62 3.45 -0.75
C HIS A 129 12.15 2.96 0.60
N ALA A 130 12.22 1.63 0.80
CA ALA A 130 12.76 1.00 2.00
C ALA A 130 14.29 1.15 2.15
N SER A 131 14.99 1.59 1.10
CA SER A 131 16.46 1.66 1.08
C SER A 131 16.99 3.05 0.78
N ASN A 132 16.11 4.05 0.66
CA ASN A 132 16.44 5.42 0.26
C ASN A 132 17.09 5.51 -1.14
N ASN A 133 16.78 4.56 -2.02
CA ASN A 133 17.24 4.56 -3.41
C ASN A 133 16.32 5.48 -4.22
N ILE A 134 16.83 6.64 -4.61
CA ILE A 134 16.04 7.65 -5.33
C ILE A 134 16.15 7.47 -6.84
N ALA A 135 15.06 7.76 -7.54
CA ALA A 135 14.99 7.61 -8.99
C ALA A 135 16.19 8.16 -9.75
N PRO A 136 16.68 9.40 -9.56
CA PRO A 136 17.76 9.95 -10.39
C PRO A 136 19.08 9.17 -10.42
N ILE A 137 19.34 8.24 -9.50
CA ILE A 137 20.61 7.52 -9.38
C ILE A 137 20.48 5.98 -9.30
N THR A 138 19.26 5.44 -9.26
CA THR A 138 18.99 3.98 -9.22
C THR A 138 17.93 3.57 -10.24
N ALA A 139 17.69 2.28 -10.43
CA ALA A 139 16.63 1.74 -11.29
C ALA A 139 15.21 1.84 -10.66
N HIS A 140 14.94 2.90 -9.88
CA HIS A 140 13.69 3.03 -9.11
C HIS A 140 12.47 3.14 -10.02
N SER A 141 12.52 4.06 -10.99
CA SER A 141 11.39 4.33 -11.88
C SER A 141 11.11 3.12 -12.77
N GLU A 142 12.17 2.47 -13.26
CA GLU A 142 12.10 1.26 -14.07
C GLU A 142 11.47 0.11 -13.27
N PHE A 143 11.80 -0.03 -11.97
CA PHE A 143 11.17 -1.02 -11.10
C PHE A 143 9.66 -0.77 -10.94
N GLU A 144 9.26 0.48 -10.72
CA GLU A 144 7.86 0.84 -10.55
C GLU A 144 7.06 0.73 -11.85
N GLU A 145 7.66 1.10 -12.99
CA GLU A 145 7.08 0.93 -14.33
C GLU A 145 6.87 -0.54 -14.68
N ASP A 146 7.86 -1.41 -14.45
CA ASP A 146 7.73 -2.84 -14.68
C ASP A 146 6.73 -3.49 -13.71
N ALA A 147 6.73 -3.07 -12.45
CA ALA A 147 5.70 -3.52 -11.50
C ALA A 147 4.31 -3.16 -12.00
N ASP A 148 4.14 -1.94 -12.55
CA ASP A 148 2.88 -1.50 -13.11
C ASP A 148 2.48 -2.30 -14.36
N TRP A 149 3.43 -2.60 -15.25
CA TRP A 149 3.19 -3.40 -16.45
C TRP A 149 2.80 -4.85 -16.14
N TYR A 150 3.53 -5.49 -15.22
CA TYR A 150 3.39 -6.93 -14.95
C TYR A 150 2.37 -7.27 -13.85
N LYS A 151 1.85 -6.30 -13.08
CA LYS A 151 0.93 -6.57 -11.94
C LYS A 151 -0.22 -7.51 -12.30
N ASN A 152 -0.83 -7.36 -13.47
CA ASN A 152 -1.97 -8.19 -13.90
C ASN A 152 -1.56 -9.62 -14.29
N ASN A 153 -0.31 -9.85 -14.71
CA ASN A 153 0.19 -11.19 -15.00
C ASN A 153 0.37 -12.02 -13.70
N PHE A 154 0.54 -11.35 -12.57
CA PHE A 154 0.66 -11.97 -11.25
C PHE A 154 -0.68 -12.14 -10.52
N GLU A 155 -1.80 -11.78 -11.15
CA GLU A 155 -3.15 -11.82 -10.56
C GLU A 155 -3.54 -13.21 -10.04
N LYS A 156 -3.15 -14.28 -10.74
CA LYS A 156 -3.51 -15.66 -10.38
C LYS A 156 -2.72 -16.20 -9.18
N GLU A 157 -1.63 -15.56 -8.78
CA GLU A 157 -0.72 -16.07 -7.73
C GLU A 157 -1.01 -15.54 -6.31
N LEU A 158 -2.09 -14.77 -6.18
CA LEU A 158 -2.60 -14.19 -4.93
C LEU A 158 -3.11 -15.21 -3.90
N SER A 159 -3.02 -16.51 -4.17
CA SER A 159 -3.37 -17.53 -3.18
C SER A 159 -2.21 -17.75 -2.19
N ILE A 160 -2.25 -17.05 -1.05
CA ILE A 160 -1.63 -17.55 0.19
C ILE A 160 -2.73 -17.80 1.22
N ALA A 161 -2.58 -18.98 1.84
CA ALA A 161 -3.50 -19.75 2.66
C ALA A 161 -4.20 -19.03 3.82
N LYS A 162 -5.47 -19.42 3.99
CA LYS A 162 -6.31 -19.48 5.21
C LYS A 162 -5.84 -18.67 6.44
N THR A 163 -6.40 -17.47 6.60
CA THR A 163 -7.14 -16.97 7.79
C THR A 163 -6.52 -16.98 9.21
N LYS A 164 -5.24 -17.30 9.42
CA LYS A 164 -4.56 -17.05 10.73
C LYS A 164 -3.71 -15.76 10.78
N ILE A 165 -3.68 -14.97 9.70
CA ILE A 165 -2.70 -13.89 9.50
C ILE A 165 -3.11 -12.54 10.13
N TYR A 166 -4.36 -12.40 10.59
CA TYR A 166 -4.93 -11.12 11.05
C TYR A 166 -4.86 -10.89 12.56
N TYR A 167 -4.60 -11.95 13.33
CA TYR A 167 -4.54 -11.90 14.80
C TYR A 167 -3.09 -11.87 15.24
N GLY A 168 -2.55 -10.70 15.57
CA GLY A 168 -1.16 -10.59 16.05
C GLY A 168 -0.51 -9.22 15.88
N LEU A 169 -1.08 -8.34 15.05
CA LEU A 169 -0.60 -6.96 14.93
C LEU A 169 -0.93 -6.22 16.23
N LYS A 170 0.07 -6.07 17.11
CA LYS A 170 -0.04 -5.36 18.39
C LYS A 170 0.48 -3.93 18.29
N ASN A 171 1.53 -3.74 17.49
CA ASN A 171 2.21 -2.47 17.29
C ASN A 171 2.29 -2.16 15.80
N LEU A 172 1.77 -1.00 15.41
CA LEU A 172 1.76 -0.54 14.03
C LEU A 172 3.16 -0.12 13.55
N GLU A 173 3.99 0.40 14.44
CA GLU A 173 5.38 0.78 14.14
C GLU A 173 6.24 -0.44 13.83
N ASP A 174 6.22 -1.46 14.70
CA ASP A 174 6.97 -2.69 14.48
C ASP A 174 6.51 -3.40 13.20
N PHE A 175 5.21 -3.37 12.92
CA PHE A 175 4.67 -3.91 11.67
C PHE A 175 5.23 -3.18 10.45
N GLY A 176 5.07 -1.85 10.35
CA GLY A 176 5.60 -1.09 9.21
C GLY A 176 7.13 -1.20 9.09
N HIS A 177 7.85 -1.19 10.22
CA HIS A 177 9.29 -1.41 10.24
C HIS A 177 9.66 -2.80 9.69
N SER A 178 8.94 -3.86 10.08
CA SER A 178 9.18 -5.22 9.59
C SER A 178 8.93 -5.36 8.09
N VAL A 179 7.96 -4.63 7.54
CA VAL A 179 7.70 -4.57 6.09
C VAL A 179 8.89 -3.93 5.38
N ALA A 180 9.39 -2.80 5.87
CA ALA A 180 10.58 -2.15 5.33
C ALA A 180 11.84 -3.02 5.45
N VAL A 181 12.06 -3.71 6.58
CA VAL A 181 13.17 -4.65 6.75
C VAL A 181 13.11 -5.77 5.69
N GLN A 182 11.92 -6.33 5.45
CA GLN A 182 11.77 -7.39 4.45
C GLN A 182 12.03 -6.86 3.04
N SER A 183 11.48 -5.70 2.71
CA SER A 183 11.61 -5.12 1.37
C SER A 183 13.03 -4.65 1.05
N SER A 184 13.72 -4.03 2.01
CA SER A 184 15.11 -3.55 1.84
C SER A 184 16.12 -4.65 1.50
N ARG A 185 15.81 -5.92 1.82
CA ARG A 185 16.64 -7.07 1.42
C ARG A 185 16.72 -7.26 -0.09
N TYR A 186 15.79 -6.70 -0.84
CA TYR A 186 15.75 -6.78 -2.29
C TYR A 186 16.35 -5.57 -2.99
N ALA A 187 16.89 -4.60 -2.25
CA ALA A 187 17.42 -3.37 -2.83
C ALA A 187 18.62 -3.57 -3.76
N TYR A 188 19.30 -4.72 -3.67
CA TYR A 188 20.40 -5.08 -4.57
C TYR A 188 19.98 -5.12 -6.05
N VAL A 189 18.68 -5.29 -6.36
CA VAL A 189 18.21 -5.24 -7.76
C VAL A 189 18.19 -3.82 -8.33
N LEU A 190 18.41 -2.80 -7.51
CA LEU A 190 18.29 -1.38 -7.88
C LEU A 190 19.65 -0.68 -8.08
N ASP A 191 20.76 -1.34 -7.74
CA ASP A 191 22.07 -0.70 -7.53
C ASP A 191 22.79 -0.24 -8.80
N ASP A 192 22.34 -0.63 -10.02
CA ASP A 192 23.08 -0.28 -11.23
C ASP A 192 22.23 0.23 -12.40
N ARG A 193 22.34 1.54 -12.68
CA ARG A 193 21.81 2.18 -13.90
C ARG A 193 22.71 1.95 -15.13
N THR A 194 23.97 1.57 -14.96
CA THR A 194 24.90 1.31 -16.08
C THR A 194 24.66 -0.05 -16.73
N ASP A 195 23.77 -0.84 -16.14
CA ASP A 195 23.50 -2.22 -16.50
C ASP A 195 22.01 -2.49 -16.73
N VAL A 196 21.21 -1.49 -17.14
CA VAL A 196 19.80 -1.73 -17.57
C VAL A 196 19.76 -2.78 -18.70
N ALA A 197 20.84 -2.90 -19.49
CA ALA A 197 21.06 -3.97 -20.46
C ALA A 197 21.38 -5.36 -19.83
N GLN A 198 21.70 -5.44 -18.54
CA GLN A 198 21.80 -6.66 -17.75
C GLN A 198 20.58 -7.01 -16.90
N HIS A 199 19.59 -6.11 -16.77
CA HIS A 199 18.25 -6.55 -16.38
C HIS A 199 17.70 -7.53 -17.43
N SER A 200 18.14 -7.41 -18.69
CA SER A 200 18.03 -8.43 -19.74
C SER A 200 19.00 -9.63 -19.65
N LEU A 201 20.04 -9.59 -18.83
CA LEU A 201 20.92 -10.74 -18.55
C LEU A 201 20.43 -11.61 -17.37
N ASN A 202 19.53 -11.11 -16.51
CA ASN A 202 18.86 -11.96 -15.51
C ASN A 202 17.39 -11.55 -15.20
N PRO A 203 16.51 -11.50 -16.22
CA PRO A 203 15.11 -11.07 -16.09
C PRO A 203 14.30 -11.91 -15.09
N GLU A 204 14.77 -13.12 -14.77
CA GLU A 204 14.13 -14.00 -13.80
C GLU A 204 14.14 -13.38 -12.39
N TRP A 205 15.26 -12.80 -11.93
CA TRP A 205 15.35 -12.25 -10.57
C TRP A 205 14.60 -10.94 -10.41
N TRP A 206 14.65 -10.06 -11.41
CA TRP A 206 13.92 -8.80 -11.41
C TRP A 206 12.41 -9.01 -11.31
N HIS A 207 11.85 -9.81 -12.23
CA HIS A 207 10.42 -10.15 -12.19
C HIS A 207 10.05 -10.94 -10.94
N LYS A 208 10.94 -11.81 -10.44
CA LYS A 208 10.72 -12.52 -9.17
C LYS A 208 10.64 -11.57 -7.98
N VAL A 209 11.49 -10.55 -7.91
CA VAL A 209 11.42 -9.53 -6.84
C VAL A 209 10.15 -8.70 -6.96
N ILE A 210 9.79 -8.23 -8.15
CA ILE A 210 8.51 -7.54 -8.39
C ILE A 210 7.34 -8.40 -7.91
N ARG A 211 7.30 -9.67 -8.33
CA ARG A 211 6.26 -10.61 -7.93
C ARG A 211 6.19 -10.81 -6.41
N ILE A 212 7.33 -10.99 -5.75
CA ILE A 212 7.41 -11.18 -4.29
C ILE A 212 6.92 -9.93 -3.56
N THR A 213 7.41 -8.75 -3.95
CA THR A 213 7.10 -7.48 -3.29
C THR A 213 5.64 -7.08 -3.49
N LEU A 214 5.09 -7.19 -4.71
CA LEU A 214 3.66 -6.98 -4.97
C LEU A 214 2.79 -7.91 -4.13
N LYS A 215 3.12 -9.20 -4.10
CA LYS A 215 2.38 -10.19 -3.32
C LYS A 215 2.38 -9.89 -1.83
N GLN A 216 3.55 -9.51 -1.31
CA GLN A 216 3.72 -9.17 0.10
C GLN A 216 2.94 -7.89 0.45
N SER A 217 3.01 -6.85 -0.39
CA SER A 217 2.27 -5.59 -0.21
C SER A 217 0.75 -5.79 -0.17
N GLN A 218 0.20 -6.73 -0.95
CA GLN A 218 -1.22 -7.10 -0.89
C GLN A 218 -1.60 -7.74 0.44
N VAL A 219 -0.77 -8.68 0.92
CA VAL A 219 -0.99 -9.36 2.19
C VAL A 219 -0.89 -8.39 3.35
N ASP A 220 0.12 -7.51 3.35
CA ASP A 220 0.34 -6.53 4.41
C ASP A 220 -0.73 -5.44 4.41
N SER A 221 -1.16 -4.99 3.23
CA SER A 221 -2.33 -4.10 3.10
C SER A 221 -3.61 -4.75 3.67
N ALA A 222 -3.84 -6.04 3.40
CA ALA A 222 -4.97 -6.76 3.97
C ALA A 222 -4.88 -6.89 5.51
N LYS A 223 -3.67 -7.10 6.05
CA LYS A 223 -3.44 -7.10 7.51
C LYS A 223 -3.75 -5.75 8.12
N LEU A 224 -3.35 -4.65 7.49
CA LEU A 224 -3.63 -3.31 7.97
C LEU A 224 -5.14 -3.00 7.96
N LEU A 225 -5.85 -3.38 6.89
CA LEU A 225 -7.31 -3.28 6.82
C LEU A 225 -7.99 -4.07 7.94
N ALA A 226 -7.58 -5.32 8.14
CA ALA A 226 -8.11 -6.16 9.22
C ALA A 226 -7.85 -5.55 10.61
N TYR A 227 -6.65 -5.02 10.83
CA TYR A 227 -6.30 -4.35 12.08
C TYR A 227 -7.13 -3.09 12.31
N PHE A 228 -7.39 -2.30 11.26
CA PHE A 228 -8.30 -1.16 11.31
C PHE A 228 -9.70 -1.58 11.78
N PHE A 229 -10.30 -2.61 11.16
CA PHE A 229 -11.63 -3.08 11.54
C PHE A 229 -11.67 -3.68 12.94
N ALA A 230 -10.62 -4.40 13.35
CA ALA A 230 -10.49 -4.92 14.71
C ALA A 230 -10.47 -3.79 15.75
N LYS A 231 -9.80 -2.66 15.47
CA LYS A 231 -9.81 -1.46 16.33
C LYS A 231 -11.20 -0.83 16.43
N GLN A 232 -12.03 -0.95 15.40
CA GLN A 232 -13.43 -0.51 15.43
C GLN A 232 -14.38 -1.50 16.13
N LYS A 233 -13.87 -2.65 16.60
CA LYS A 233 -14.65 -3.74 17.19
C LYS A 233 -15.76 -4.26 16.27
N ILE A 234 -15.55 -4.17 14.95
CA ILE A 234 -16.49 -4.71 13.97
C ILE A 234 -16.28 -6.22 13.90
N ALA A 235 -17.34 -6.99 14.09
CA ALA A 235 -17.29 -8.43 13.90
C ALA A 235 -16.88 -8.77 12.45
N PRO A 236 -15.95 -9.72 12.24
CA PRO A 236 -15.49 -10.08 10.89
C PRO A 236 -16.57 -10.74 10.02
N LYS A 237 -17.56 -11.38 10.65
CA LYS A 237 -18.68 -12.10 10.04
C LYS A 237 -20.01 -11.52 10.47
#